data_AF-A0A0Q4R3L0-F1
#
_entry.id   AF-A0A0Q4R3L0-F1
#
_cell.length_a   1.000
_cell.length_b   1.000
_cell.length_c   1.000
_cell.angle_alpha   90.00
_cell.angle_beta   90.00
_cell.angle_gamma   90.00
#
_symmetry.space_group_name_H-M   'P 1'
#
loop_
_entity.id
_entity.type
_entity.pdbx_description
1 polymer ?
#
loop_
_entity_poly.entity_id
_entity_poly.type
_entity_poly.pdbx_seq_one_letter_code
_entity_poly.pdbx_strand_id
1 'polypeptide(L)' 'MKAITIIQPWATLIAIGAKQYETRGWSTKHRGALAIHAGSQKSILVGMRKAVTHGSLQRFGGLQGR' A
#
# COMPACT_ATOMS: atom_id res chain seq x y z
N MET A 1 21.18 -14.93 -2.48
CA MET A 1 20.72 -13.79 -1.65
C MET A 1 19.30 -14.09 -1.17
N LYS A 2 18.95 -13.90 0.12
CA LYS A 2 17.57 -14.14 0.58
C LYS A 2 16.73 -12.88 0.40
N ALA A 3 15.46 -13.06 0.06
CA ALA A 3 14.50 -11.98 -0.08
C ALA A 3 13.24 -12.28 0.73
N ILE A 4 12.53 -11.23 1.13
CA ILE A 4 11.21 -11.34 1.74
C ILE A 4 10.20 -10.48 0.99
N THR A 5 9.03 -11.05 0.73
CA THR A 5 7.93 -10.33 0.09
C THR A 5 7.19 -9.50 1.12
N ILE A 6 7.04 -8.21 0.84
CA ILE A 6 6.35 -7.23 1.67
C ILE A 6 5.32 -6.53 0.78
N ILE A 7 4.07 -6.48 1.23
CA ILE A 7 3.00 -5.79 0.50
C ILE A 7 3.18 -4.27 0.57
N GLN A 8 2.78 -3.56 -0.47
CA GLN A 8 2.72 -2.10 -0.42
C GLN A 8 1.58 -1.63 0.51
N PRO A 9 1.76 -0.50 1.23
CA PRO A 9 2.86 0.48 1.13
C PRO A 9 4.09 0.17 1.98
N TRP A 10 4.06 -0.90 2.78
CA TRP A 10 5.07 -1.18 3.81
C TRP A 10 6.46 -1.43 3.23
N ALA A 11 6.55 -2.10 2.07
CA ALA A 11 7.82 -2.31 1.37
C ALA A 11 8.56 -0.98 1.11
N THR A 12 7.83 0.04 0.65
CA THR A 12 8.39 1.37 0.42
C THR A 12 8.83 2.03 1.72
N LEU A 13 8.02 1.93 2.78
CA LEU A 13 8.33 2.53 4.07
C LEU A 13 9.62 1.97 4.69
N ILE A 14 9.93 0.70 4.45
CA ILE A 14 11.18 0.09 4.92
C ILE A 14 12.35 0.52 4.05
N ALA A 15 12.16 0.55 2.72
CA ALA A 15 13.20 0.97 1.79
C ALA A 15 13.66 2.41 2.04
N ILE A 16 12.75 3.31 2.45
CA ILE A 16 13.08 4.70 2.83
C ILE A 16 13.48 4.86 4.31
N GLY A 17 13.49 3.78 5.09
CA GLY A 17 13.85 3.81 6.51
C GLY A 17 12.79 4.34 7.49
N ALA A 18 11.59 4.69 7.00
CA ALA A 18 10.47 5.14 7.84
C ALA A 18 9.87 4.01 8.70
N LYS A 19 10.03 2.75 8.27
CA LYS A 19 9.63 1.56 9.04
C LYS A 19 10.84 0.65 9.24
N GLN A 20 11.27 0.51 10.49
CA GLN A 20 12.45 -0.30 10.84
C GLN A 20 12.11 -1.77 11.14
N TYR A 21 10.85 -2.06 11.51
CA TYR A 21 10.44 -3.39 11.98
C TYR A 21 9.34 -4.00 11.12
N GLU A 22 9.58 -5.24 10.68
CA GLU A 22 8.62 -6.10 10.00
C GLU A 22 8.03 -7.13 10.97
N THR A 23 6.71 -7.13 11.13
CA THR A 23 5.99 -8.04 12.05
C THR A 23 5.34 -9.18 11.28
N ARG A 24 5.56 -10.43 11.71
CA ARG A 24 4.99 -11.64 11.10
C ARG A 24 4.61 -12.67 12.16
N GLY A 25 3.67 -13.55 11.85
CA GLY A 25 3.22 -14.61 12.76
C GLY A 25 4.21 -15.80 12.91
N TRP A 26 5.33 -15.78 12.18
CA TRP A 26 6.36 -16.80 12.24
C TRP A 26 7.74 -16.17 12.41
N SER A 27 8.65 -16.88 13.07
CA SER A 27 10.00 -16.41 13.36
C SER A 27 11.00 -16.80 12.26
N THR A 28 11.98 -15.93 12.00
CA THR A 28 13.09 -16.22 11.08
C THR A 28 14.42 -16.24 11.81
N LYS A 29 15.23 -17.28 11.56
CA LYS A 29 16.62 -17.39 12.05
C LYS A 29 17.62 -16.60 11.21
N HIS A 30 17.19 -16.00 10.09
CA HIS A 30 18.09 -15.25 9.20
C HIS A 30 18.65 -13.99 9.87
N ARG A 31 19.94 -13.71 9.68
CA ARG A 31 20.65 -12.51 10.15
C ARG A 31 21.56 -12.00 9.03
N GLY A 32 21.76 -10.69 8.97
CA GLY A 32 22.51 -10.03 7.88
C GLY A 32 21.62 -9.54 6.74
N ALA A 33 22.22 -9.24 5.59
CA ALA A 33 21.53 -8.62 4.46
C ALA A 33 20.31 -9.45 3.99
N LEU A 34 19.22 -8.76 3.72
CA LEU A 34 17.96 -9.32 3.24
C LEU A 34 17.39 -8.38 2.17
N ALA A 35 17.10 -8.91 0.99
CA ALA A 35 16.45 -8.14 -0.06
C ALA A 35 14.96 -7.97 0.23
N ILE A 36 14.41 -6.82 -0.12
CA ILE A 36 12.97 -6.53 -0.02
C ILE A 36 12.36 -6.70 -1.40
N HIS A 37 11.40 -7.62 -1.53
CA HIS A 37 10.57 -7.74 -2.72
C HIS A 37 9.24 -7.02 -2.47
N ALA A 38 8.99 -5.95 -3.22
CA ALA A 38 7.72 -5.24 -3.18
C ALA A 38 6.64 -6.07 -3.89
N GLY A 39 5.65 -6.55 -3.13
CA GLY A 39 4.53 -7.29 -3.68
C GLY A 39 3.71 -6.43 -4.65
N SER A 40 3.17 -7.05 -5.71
CA SER A 40 2.39 -6.39 -6.76
C SER A 40 1.03 -5.85 -6.29
N GLN A 41 0.60 -6.20 -5.08
CA GLN A 41 -0.68 -5.75 -4.53
C GLN A 41 -0.69 -4.23 -4.36
N LYS A 42 -1.64 -3.57 -5.02
CA LYS A 42 -1.85 -2.13 -4.90
C LYS A 42 -2.35 -1.81 -3.51
N SER A 43 -1.75 -0.78 -2.89
CA SER A 43 -2.31 -0.26 -1.64
C SER A 43 -3.72 0.28 -1.91
N ILE A 44 -4.62 0.04 -0.97
CA ILE A 44 -5.99 0.60 -0.97
C ILE A 44 -6.00 2.11 -1.24
N LEU A 45 -4.99 2.83 -0.73
CA LEU A 45 -4.84 4.28 -0.91
C LEU A 45 -4.50 4.69 -2.35
N VAL A 46 -3.77 3.87 -3.11
CA VAL A 46 -3.49 4.16 -4.53
C VAL A 46 -4.74 4.01 -5.40
N GLY A 47 -5.63 3.07 -5.06
CA GLY A 47 -6.92 2.92 -5.74
C GLY A 47 -7.82 4.14 -5.55
N MET A 48 -7.83 4.71 -4.35
CA MET A 48 -8.67 5.86 -4.00
C MET A 48 -8.32 7.15 -4.76
N ARG A 49 -7.06 7.32 -5.21
CA ARG A 49 -6.66 8.51 -5.98
C ARG A 49 -7.41 8.65 -7.32
N LYS A 50 -7.80 7.56 -7.97
CA LYS A 50 -8.53 7.62 -9.26
C LYS A 50 -9.96 8.15 -9.12
N ALA A 51 -10.56 8.03 -7.94
CA ALA A 51 -11.91 8.53 -7.69
C ALA A 51 -11.95 10.06 -7.54
N VAL A 52 -10.81 10.70 -7.27
CA VAL A 52 -10.73 12.15 -7.03
C VAL A 52 -10.18 12.92 -8.23
N THR A 53 -9.35 12.30 -9.08
CA THR A 53 -8.71 13.00 -10.22
C THR A 53 -9.52 13.10 -11.50
N HIS A 54 -10.70 12.50 -11.58
CA HIS A 54 -11.68 12.88 -12.61
C HIS A 54 -12.73 13.75 -11.96
N GLY A 55 -12.50 15.06 -12.00
CA GLY A 55 -13.51 16.09 -11.71
C GLY A 55 -14.67 15.99 -12.69
N SER A 56 -15.49 14.96 -12.52
CA SER A 56 -16.87 14.93 -12.98
C SER A 56 -17.69 15.28 -11.74
N LEU A 57 -17.92 16.59 -11.55
CA LEU A 57 -19.07 17.10 -10.82
C LEU A 57 -20.34 16.53 -11.46
N GLN A 58 -20.69 15.28 -11.15
CA GLN A 58 -22.06 14.82 -11.33
C GLN A 58 -22.86 15.54 -10.25
N ARG A 59 -23.45 16.66 -10.67
CA ARG A 59 -24.50 17.36 -9.96
C ARG A 59 -25.45 16.32 -9.36
N PHE A 60 -25.56 16.27 -8.03
CA PHE A 60 -26.75 15.73 -7.37
C PHE A 60 -27.91 16.67 -7.70
N GLY A 61 -28.43 16.56 -8.93
CA GLY A 61 -29.69 17.15 -9.34
C GLY A 61 -30.78 16.11 -9.15
N GLY A 62 -31.65 16.30 -8.16
CA GLY A 62 -32.78 15.39 -7.96
C GLY A 62 -33.52 15.44 -6.63
N LEU A 63 -33.53 16.56 -5.91
CA LEU A 63 -34.65 16.85 -5.00
C LEU A 63 -35.82 17.31 -5.87
N GLN A 64 -36.56 16.35 -6.43
CA GLN A 64 -37.89 16.64 -6.95
C GLN A 64 -38.88 16.32 -5.84
N GLY A 65 -39.33 17.38 -5.18
CA GLY A 65 -40.47 17.32 -4.30
C GLY A 65 -41.69 16.81 -5.06
N ARG A 66 -42.38 15.86 -4.45
CA ARG A 66 -43.83 15.77 -4.39
C ARG A 66 -44.20 14.93 -3.17
#